data_AF-A0A328YRN9-F1
#
_entry.id   AF-A0A328YRN9-F1
#
_cell.length_a   1.000
_cell.length_b   1.000
_cell.length_c   1.000
_cell.angle_alpha   90.00
_cell.angle_beta   90.00
_cell.angle_gamma   90.00
#
_symmetry.space_group_name_H-M   'P 1'
#
loop_
_entity.id
_entity.type
_entity.pdbx_description
1 polymer ?
#
loop_
_entity_poly.entity_id
_entity_poly.type
_entity_poly.pdbx_seq_one_letter_code
_entity_poly.pdbx_strand_id
1 'polypeptide(L)' 'MLKQDHETEGDLFVKISALTNEYDPPINACETYKVTFAMLKEYEQDLHKHIHLENNILFHKAVELEERFNVLD' A
#
# COMPACT_ATOMS: atom_id res chain seq x y z
N MET A 1 8.77 6.05 -11.83
CA MET A 1 7.91 4.92 -12.23
C MET A 1 7.39 4.24 -10.97
N LEU A 2 8.13 3.33 -10.30
CA LEU A 2 7.62 2.62 -9.12
C LEU A 2 7.10 3.51 -7.97
N LYS A 3 7.83 4.56 -7.56
CA LYS A 3 7.35 5.48 -6.52
C LYS A 3 6.07 6.23 -6.91
N GLN A 4 5.91 6.54 -8.21
CA GLN A 4 4.73 7.21 -8.74
C GLN A 4 3.53 6.25 -8.83
N ASP A 5 3.80 4.97 -9.13
CA ASP A 5 2.79 3.92 -9.06
C ASP A 5 2.30 3.77 -7.60
N HIS A 6 3.21 3.80 -6.62
CA HIS A 6 2.84 3.81 -5.19
C HIS A 6 1.99 5.01 -4.76
N GLU A 7 2.27 6.22 -5.27
CA GLU A 7 1.42 7.39 -5.02
C GLU A 7 0.02 7.18 -5.60
N THR A 8 -0.07 6.63 -6.81
CA THR A 8 -1.34 6.34 -7.47
C THR A 8 -2.16 5.32 -6.68
N GLU A 9 -1.52 4.26 -6.18
CA GLU A 9 -2.17 3.24 -5.34
C GLU A 9 -2.62 3.82 -3.98
N GLY A 10 -1.80 4.69 -3.36
CA GLY A 10 -2.19 5.40 -2.14
C GLY A 10 -3.44 6.27 -2.33
N ASP A 11 -3.48 7.05 -3.42
CA ASP A 11 -4.64 7.88 -3.77
C ASP A 11 -5.90 7.04 -4.04
N LEU A 12 -5.74 5.83 -4.58
CA LEU A 12 -6.85 4.90 -4.78
C LEU A 12 -7.42 4.42 -3.44
N PHE A 13 -6.56 4.07 -2.48
CA PHE A 13 -7.01 3.61 -1.17
C PHE A 13 -7.68 4.72 -0.35
N VAL A 14 -7.24 5.97 -0.49
CA VAL A 14 -7.96 7.14 0.06
C VAL A 14 -9.40 7.19 -0.47
N LYS A 15 -9.59 7.00 -1.79
CA LYS A 15 -10.94 6.99 -2.40
C LYS A 15 -11.77 5.80 -1.93
N ILE A 16 -11.15 4.61 -1.83
CA ILE A 16 -11.82 3.40 -1.34
C ILE A 16 -12.31 3.61 0.10
N SER A 17 -11.43 4.07 1.00
CA SER A 17 -11.78 4.34 2.40
C SER A 17 -12.95 5.32 2.52
N ALA A 18 -12.96 6.39 1.71
CA ALA A 18 -14.08 7.33 1.68
C ALA A 18 -15.39 6.70 1.18
N LEU A 19 -15.35 5.87 0.12
CA LEU A 19 -16.53 5.20 -0.42
C LEU A 19 -17.10 4.13 0.52
N THR A 20 -16.27 3.54 1.37
CA THR A 20 -16.66 2.51 2.33
C THR A 20 -16.98 3.06 3.72
N ASN A 21 -17.03 4.38 3.89
CA ASN A 21 -17.19 5.03 5.20
C ASN A 21 -16.14 4.52 6.21
N GLU A 22 -14.86 4.60 5.86
CA GLU A 22 -13.74 4.09 6.66
C GLU A 22 -13.84 2.57 6.95
N TYR A 23 -14.34 1.82 5.96
CA TYR A 23 -14.59 0.38 6.05
C TYR A 23 -15.62 0.02 7.13
N ASP A 24 -16.61 0.89 7.37
CA ASP A 24 -17.73 0.63 8.26
C ASP A 24 -18.92 0.04 7.47
N PRO A 25 -19.21 -1.27 7.60
CA PRO A 25 -20.30 -1.89 6.85
C PRO A 25 -21.66 -1.46 7.43
N PRO A 26 -22.73 -1.38 6.60
CA PRO A 26 -24.08 -1.09 7.07
C PRO A 26 -24.56 -2.07 8.15
N ILE A 27 -25.44 -1.61 9.05
CA ILE A 27 -25.98 -2.41 10.17
C ILE A 27 -26.62 -3.74 9.74
N ASN A 28 -27.18 -3.80 8.54
CA ASN A 28 -27.86 -4.96 7.97
C ASN A 28 -27.00 -5.72 6.94
N ALA A 29 -25.70 -5.43 6.86
CA ALA A 29 -24.78 -6.15 5.99
C ALA A 29 -24.69 -7.63 6.37
N CYS A 30 -24.63 -8.52 5.37
CA CYS A 30 -24.38 -9.93 5.60
C CYS A 30 -22.94 -10.16 6.07
N GLU A 31 -22.67 -11.33 6.65
CA GLU A 31 -21.34 -11.66 7.18
C GLU A 31 -20.24 -11.59 6.11
N THR A 32 -20.51 -12.03 4.88
CA THR A 32 -19.54 -11.91 3.78
C THR A 32 -19.15 -10.46 3.53
N TYR A 33 -20.11 -9.52 3.55
CA TYR A 33 -19.84 -8.11 3.32
C TYR A 33 -18.97 -7.49 4.43
N LYS A 34 -19.26 -7.83 5.69
CA LYS A 34 -18.45 -7.40 6.85
C LYS A 34 -17.02 -7.92 6.77
N VAL A 35 -16.85 -9.21 6.44
CA VAL A 35 -15.54 -9.83 6.26
C VAL A 35 -14.79 -9.15 5.11
N THR A 36 -15.45 -8.86 3.99
CA THR A 36 -14.82 -8.13 2.88
C THR A 36 -14.29 -6.76 3.31
N PHE A 37 -15.05 -5.98 4.07
CA PHE A 37 -14.59 -4.68 4.57
C PHE A 37 -13.42 -4.82 5.53
N ALA A 38 -13.45 -5.80 6.44
CA ALA A 38 -12.34 -6.08 7.35
C ALA A 38 -11.06 -6.46 6.59
N MET A 39 -11.16 -7.35 5.61
CA MET A 39 -10.02 -7.77 4.77
C MET A 39 -9.48 -6.61 3.92
N LEU A 40 -10.36 -5.73 3.42
CA LEU A 40 -9.94 -4.58 2.62
C LEU A 40 -9.18 -3.55 3.47
N LYS A 41 -9.61 -3.34 4.72
CA LYS A 41 -8.90 -2.51 5.70
C LYS A 41 -7.53 -3.08 6.07
N GLU A 42 -7.45 -4.40 6.27
CA GLU A 42 -6.18 -5.09 6.50
C GLU A 42 -5.24 -4.94 5.29
N TYR A 43 -5.78 -5.10 4.08
CA TYR A 43 -5.02 -4.91 2.84
C TYR A 43 -4.45 -3.49 2.73
N GLU A 44 -5.23 -2.45 3.03
CA GLU A 44 -4.73 -1.07 3.02
C GLU A 44 -3.54 -0.88 3.98
N GLN A 45 -3.62 -1.45 5.19
CA GLN A 45 -2.55 -1.36 6.19
C GLN A 45 -1.28 -2.07 5.71
N ASP A 46 -1.42 -3.26 5.13
CA ASP A 46 -0.30 -4.01 4.58
C ASP A 46 0.31 -3.30 3.36
N LEU A 47 -0.51 -2.70 2.50
CA LEU A 47 -0.05 -1.89 1.37
C LEU A 47 0.76 -0.69 1.84
N HIS A 48 0.29 0.05 2.85
CA HIS A 48 1.06 1.16 3.42
C HIS A 48 2.41 0.71 3.98
N LYS A 49 2.44 -0.44 4.67
CA LYS A 49 3.69 -1.02 5.18
C LYS A 49 4.62 -1.44 4.04
N HIS A 50 4.09 -2.08 3.00
CA HIS A 50 4.83 -2.47 1.81
C HIS A 50 5.47 -1.25 1.13
N ILE A 51 4.67 -0.24 0.80
CA ILE A 51 5.15 1.02 0.19
C ILE A 51 6.21 1.68 1.06
N HIS A 52 6.02 1.72 2.38
CA HIS A 52 7.00 2.30 3.30
C HIS A 52 8.35 1.55 3.24
N LEU A 53 8.31 0.22 3.31
CA LEU A 53 9.52 -0.60 3.23
C LEU A 53 10.25 -0.39 1.91
N GLU A 54 9.52 -0.32 0.80
CA GLU A 54 10.12 -0.14 -0.51
C GLU A 54 10.69 1.27 -0.70
N ASN A 55 9.85 2.29 -0.52
CA ASN A 55 10.20 3.68 -0.80
C ASN A 55 11.30 4.22 0.11
N ASN A 56 11.33 3.78 1.37
CA ASN A 56 12.20 4.36 2.39
C ASN A 56 13.39 3.47 2.73
N ILE A 57 13.36 2.17 2.43
CA ILE A 57 14.44 1.26 2.80
C ILE A 57 15.00 0.55 1.57
N LEU A 58 14.19 -0.25 0.87
CA LEU A 58 14.68 -1.15 -0.16
C LEU A 58 15.28 -0.39 -1.35
N PHE A 59 14.57 0.62 -1.87
CA PHE A 59 15.04 1.35 -3.06
C PHE A 59 16.33 2.12 -2.80
N HIS A 60 16.48 2.73 -1.62
CA HIS A 60 17.74 3.41 -1.27
C HIS A 60 18.91 2.41 -1.22
N LYS A 61 18.72 1.27 -0.55
CA LYS A 61 19.75 0.23 -0.48
C LYS A 61 20.08 -0.38 -1.85
N ALA A 62 19.09 -0.49 -2.74
CA ALA A 62 19.31 -0.99 -4.10
C ALA A 62 20.18 -0.03 -4.92
N VAL A 63 19.93 1.29 -4.85
CA VAL A 63 20.77 2.30 -5.51
C VAL A 63 22.18 2.30 -4.94
N GLU A 64 22.33 2.30 -3.60
CA GLU A 64 23.65 2.22 -2.95
C GLU A 64 24.43 0.96 -3.39
N LEU A 65 23.73 -0.17 -3.53
CA LEU A 65 24.35 -1.42 -3.98
C LEU A 65 24.79 -1.34 -5.44
N GLU A 66 23.94 -0.80 -6.32
CA GLU A 66 24.26 -0.60 -7.74
C GLU A 66 25.50 0.30 -7.90
N GLU A 67 25.54 1.44 -7.22
CA GLU A 67 26.68 2.36 -7.26
C GLU A 67 27.98 1.69 -6.82
N ARG A 68 27.92 0.84 -5.78
CA ARG A 68 29.10 0.09 -5.32
C ARG A 68 29.63 -0.90 -6.34
N PHE A 69 28.77 -1.51 -7.16
CA PHE A 69 29.21 -2.41 -8.23
C PHE A 69 29.79 -1.63 -9.42
N ASN A 70 29.18 -0.49 -9.78
CA ASN A 70 29.65 0.35 -10.88
C ASN A 70 31.01 1.04 -10.62
N VAL A 71 31.42 1.18 -9.35
CA VAL A 71 32.75 1.71 -8.96
C VAL A 71 33.86 0.64 -9.04
N LEU A 72 33.50 -0.64 -9.19
CA LEU A 72 34.44 -1.75 -9.30
C LEU A 72 34.81 -2.13 -10.74
N ASP A 73 34.17 -1.51 -11.74
CA ASP A 73 34.49 -1.59 -13.18
C ASP A 73 35.35 -0.38 -13.62
#